data_AF-A0AAF0B3D3-F1
#
_entry.id   AF-A0AAF0B3D3-F1
#
_cell.length_a   1.000
_cell.length_b   1.000
_cell.length_c   1.000
_cell.angle_alpha   90.00
_cell.angle_beta   90.00
_cell.angle_gamma   90.00
#
_symmetry.space_group_name_H-M   'P 1'
#
loop_
_entity.id
_entity.type
_entity.pdbx_description
1 polymer ?
#
loop_
_entity_poly.entity_id
_entity_poly.type
_entity_poly.pdbx_seq_one_letter_code
_entity_poly.pdbx_strand_id
1 'polypeptide(L)'
;MNESSKTEDVNNSSRLNKPNKKEKKKRWRKILYEDQEYEDNYVDKDFLSHLLTNFRTEYKYSNIVHRMLCINHQIMIVLFHLLAYYSISNNIISHRFLYTINIIIIILKEVLVYDIHKSLNGTHKKGKTPQPQHNNITNLNYLFAKK
;
A
#
# COMPACT_ATOMS: atom_id res chain seq x y z
N MET A 1 12.32 67.78 -26.95
CA MET A 1 11.49 66.55 -26.99
C MET A 1 12.06 65.58 -25.98
N ASN A 2 11.25 65.25 -24.97
CA ASN A 2 11.24 64.02 -24.18
C ASN A 2 12.44 63.82 -23.21
N GLU A 3 12.32 63.35 -21.99
CA GLU A 3 11.24 63.08 -21.04
C GLU A 3 12.02 62.63 -19.79
N SER A 4 11.89 63.30 -18.65
CA SER A 4 12.20 62.69 -17.36
C SER A 4 11.63 63.54 -16.23
N SER A 5 10.37 63.30 -15.89
CA SER A 5 9.78 63.71 -14.62
C SER A 5 9.53 62.46 -13.78
N LYS A 6 10.49 62.12 -12.92
CA LYS A 6 10.23 61.31 -11.73
C LYS A 6 9.85 62.26 -10.60
N THR A 7 8.57 62.36 -10.31
CA THR A 7 8.06 62.86 -9.03
C THR A 7 7.68 61.66 -8.19
N GLU A 8 8.53 61.37 -7.21
CA GLU A 8 8.16 60.62 -6.02
C GLU A 8 7.20 61.51 -5.21
N ASP A 9 5.98 61.05 -4.98
CA ASP A 9 5.16 61.58 -3.91
C ASP A 9 4.29 60.46 -3.31
N VAL A 10 4.62 60.15 -2.05
CA VAL A 10 3.71 60.03 -0.92
C VAL A 10 2.39 59.28 -1.21
N ASN A 11 2.32 58.02 -0.79
CA ASN A 11 1.12 57.47 -0.15
C ASN A 11 1.47 56.24 0.69
N ASN A 12 1.95 56.54 1.88
CA ASN A 12 2.08 55.59 2.97
C ASN A 12 0.70 55.43 3.65
N SER A 13 0.48 54.28 4.28
CA SER A 13 -0.52 54.05 5.33
C SER A 13 -1.98 53.74 4.91
N SER A 14 -2.22 52.46 4.60
CA SER A 14 -3.44 51.77 5.04
C SER A 14 -3.23 50.26 5.19
N ARG A 15 -2.16 49.85 5.88
CA ARG A 15 -2.15 48.54 6.56
C ARG A 15 -3.10 48.66 7.75
N LEU A 16 -4.32 48.13 7.59
CA LEU A 16 -5.24 47.91 8.69
C LEU A 16 -4.54 47.04 9.75
N ASN A 17 -4.14 47.67 10.84
CA ASN A 17 -3.73 47.03 12.08
C ASN A 17 -4.94 46.26 12.64
N LYS A 18 -5.05 44.97 12.31
CA LYS A 18 -5.93 44.06 13.04
C LYS A 18 -5.37 43.97 14.46
N PRO A 19 -6.12 44.34 15.51
CA PRO A 19 -5.60 44.22 16.87
C PRO A 19 -5.27 42.75 17.13
N ASN A 20 -4.03 42.49 17.56
CA ASN A 20 -3.61 41.19 18.08
C ASN A 20 -4.49 40.84 19.28
N LYS A 21 -5.60 40.17 19.02
CA LYS A 21 -6.52 39.66 20.03
C LYS A 21 -5.74 38.58 20.77
N LYS A 22 -5.19 38.94 21.94
CA LYS A 22 -4.58 37.97 22.87
C LYS A 22 -5.62 36.89 23.12
N GLU A 23 -5.46 35.73 22.48
CA GLU A 23 -6.35 34.59 22.66
C GLU A 23 -6.27 34.16 24.12
N LYS A 24 -7.30 34.51 24.90
CA LYS A 24 -7.42 34.04 26.27
C LYS A 24 -7.48 32.53 26.21
N LYS A 25 -6.55 31.84 26.89
CA LYS A 25 -6.56 30.37 27.01
C LYS A 25 -7.95 29.93 27.48
N LYS A 26 -8.71 29.30 26.59
CA LYS A 26 -10.08 28.87 26.87
C LYS A 26 -9.99 27.70 27.85
N ARG A 27 -10.66 27.81 29.00
CA ARG A 27 -10.75 26.71 29.97
C ARG A 27 -11.56 25.58 29.33
N TRP A 28 -11.20 24.33 29.63
CA TRP A 28 -11.97 23.17 29.19
C TRP A 28 -13.42 23.30 29.65
N ARG A 29 -14.35 23.25 28.69
CA ARG A 29 -15.80 23.28 28.90
C ARG A 29 -16.48 22.46 27.80
N LYS A 30 -17.68 21.96 28.07
CA LYS A 30 -18.50 21.32 27.03
C LYS A 30 -18.87 22.39 26.00
N ILE A 31 -18.57 22.13 24.73
CA ILE A 31 -18.74 23.07 23.61
C ILE A 31 -20.08 22.92 22.87
N LEU A 32 -20.98 22.06 23.38
CA LEU A 32 -22.15 21.58 22.64
C LEU A 32 -23.19 22.67 22.28
N TYR A 33 -23.21 23.79 23.00
CA TYR A 33 -24.17 24.89 22.79
C TYR A 33 -23.48 26.21 22.46
N GLU A 34 -22.20 26.16 22.09
CA GLU A 34 -21.51 27.35 21.63
C GLU A 34 -21.75 27.52 20.13
N ASP A 35 -22.12 28.72 19.71
CA ASP A 35 -22.34 29.02 18.28
C ASP A 35 -21.09 28.65 17.49
N GLN A 36 -21.20 27.59 16.69
CA GLN A 36 -20.16 27.16 15.77
C GLN A 36 -20.28 27.96 14.48
N GLU A 37 -19.18 28.12 13.74
CA GLU A 37 -19.19 28.81 12.44
C GLU A 37 -19.96 28.03 11.35
N TYR A 38 -20.32 26.78 11.65
CA TYR A 38 -20.99 25.85 10.77
C TYR A 38 -22.35 25.46 11.36
N GLU A 39 -23.34 25.26 10.48
CA GLU A 39 -24.65 24.77 10.87
C GLU A 39 -24.56 23.38 11.53
N ASP A 40 -25.50 23.05 12.42
CA ASP A 40 -25.54 21.74 13.10
C ASP A 40 -25.61 20.54 12.11
N ASN A 41 -26.11 20.79 10.89
CA ASN A 41 -26.20 19.80 9.81
C ASN A 41 -25.04 19.87 8.81
N TYR A 42 -23.99 20.62 9.14
CA TYR A 42 -22.87 20.79 8.23
C TYR A 42 -22.10 19.49 8.07
N VAL A 43 -21.98 19.07 6.81
CA VAL A 43 -21.13 17.96 6.39
C VAL A 43 -20.25 18.49 5.27
N ASP A 44 -18.93 18.35 5.43
CA ASP A 44 -17.97 18.70 4.39
C ASP A 44 -18.28 17.95 3.09
N LYS A 45 -18.08 18.62 1.95
CA LYS A 45 -18.32 18.02 0.62
C LYS A 45 -17.45 16.77 0.39
N ASP A 46 -16.29 16.72 1.04
CA ASP A 46 -15.33 15.63 0.99
C ASP A 46 -15.47 14.62 2.15
N PHE A 47 -16.46 14.80 3.03
CA PHE A 47 -16.69 13.88 4.16
C PHE A 47 -16.83 12.42 3.67
N LEU A 48 -17.64 12.21 2.63
CA LEU A 48 -17.87 10.89 2.06
C LEU A 48 -16.65 10.36 1.29
N SER A 49 -15.85 11.24 0.68
CA SER A 49 -14.63 10.81 -0.04
C SER A 49 -13.56 10.33 0.93
N HIS A 50 -13.49 10.90 2.14
CA HIS A 50 -12.60 10.44 3.20
C HIS A 50 -13.02 9.09 3.82
N LEU A 51 -14.31 8.74 3.80
CA LEU A 51 -14.80 7.42 4.24
C LEU A 51 -14.39 6.28 3.30
N LEU A 52 -14.01 6.58 2.06
CA LEU A 52 -13.61 5.61 1.04
C LEU A 52 -12.16 5.09 1.18
N THR A 53 -11.52 5.30 2.33
CA THR A 53 -10.09 5.01 2.58
C THR A 53 -9.68 3.53 2.45
N ASN A 54 -10.64 2.59 2.40
CA ASN A 54 -10.36 1.15 2.28
C ASN A 54 -10.93 0.47 1.02
N PHE A 55 -11.62 1.21 0.15
CA PHE A 55 -12.35 0.60 -0.97
C PHE A 55 -11.42 0.00 -2.05
N ARG A 56 -10.18 0.46 -2.13
CA ARG A 56 -9.22 0.08 -3.20
C ARG A 56 -8.22 -1.00 -2.80
N THR A 57 -8.48 -1.76 -1.73
CA THR A 57 -7.61 -2.89 -1.40
C THR A 57 -8.20 -4.15 -2.01
N GLU A 58 -7.74 -4.52 -3.22
CA GLU A 58 -8.14 -5.77 -3.86
C GLU A 58 -7.56 -6.96 -3.08
N TYR A 59 -8.35 -7.48 -2.15
CA TYR A 59 -7.99 -8.68 -1.41
C TYR A 59 -8.26 -9.93 -2.27
N LYS A 60 -7.21 -10.48 -2.86
CA LYS A 60 -7.28 -11.82 -3.47
C LYS A 60 -7.33 -12.85 -2.36
N TYR A 61 -8.40 -13.64 -2.29
CA TYR A 61 -8.58 -14.73 -1.32
C TYR A 61 -7.36 -15.66 -1.27
N SER A 62 -6.80 -16.02 -2.43
CA SER A 62 -5.60 -16.86 -2.54
C SER A 62 -4.39 -16.30 -1.77
N ASN A 63 -4.18 -14.97 -1.78
CA ASN A 63 -3.07 -14.34 -1.07
C ASN A 63 -3.28 -14.42 0.46
N ILE A 64 -4.52 -14.30 0.93
CA ILE A 64 -4.85 -14.44 2.35
C ILE A 64 -4.62 -15.89 2.81
N VAL A 65 -5.11 -16.87 2.04
CA VAL A 65 -4.90 -18.30 2.34
C VAL A 65 -3.42 -18.64 2.35
N HIS A 66 -2.64 -18.15 1.38
CA HIS A 66 -1.19 -18.36 1.34
C HIS A 66 -0.50 -17.78 2.58
N ARG A 67 -0.86 -16.55 2.99
CA ARG A 67 -0.29 -15.90 4.17
C ARG A 67 -0.65 -16.65 5.45
N MET A 68 -1.90 -17.06 5.58
CA MET A 68 -2.38 -17.84 6.72
C MET A 68 -1.70 -19.21 6.79
N LEU A 69 -1.51 -19.88 5.65
CA LEU A 69 -0.78 -21.15 5.57
C LEU A 69 0.68 -20.98 5.99
N CYS A 70 1.33 -19.89 5.59
CA CYS A 70 2.72 -19.59 5.98
C CYS A 70 2.85 -19.45 7.50
N ILE A 71 1.93 -18.72 8.14
CA ILE A 71 1.89 -18.57 9.61
C ILE A 71 1.63 -19.92 10.29
N ASN A 72 0.65 -20.68 9.81
CA ASN A 72 0.36 -22.01 10.34
C ASN A 72 1.57 -22.94 10.26
N HIS A 73 2.33 -22.88 9.16
CA HIS A 73 3.53 -23.69 9.00
C HIS A 73 4.62 -23.39 10.05
N GLN A 74 4.81 -22.11 10.39
CA GLN A 74 5.77 -21.70 11.43
C GLN A 74 5.37 -22.27 12.80
N ILE A 75 4.07 -22.20 13.15
CA ILE A 75 3.55 -22.75 14.41
C ILE A 75 3.74 -24.27 14.45
N MET A 76 3.46 -24.96 13.34
CA MET A 76 3.62 -26.42 13.24
C MET A 76 5.08 -26.85 13.39
N ILE A 77 6.04 -26.07 12.89
CA ILE A 77 7.47 -26.33 13.10
C ILE A 77 7.86 -26.31 14.58
N VAL A 78 7.34 -25.33 15.34
CA VAL A 78 7.62 -25.23 16.78
C VAL A 78 7.01 -26.42 17.52
N LEU A 79 5.76 -26.78 17.21
CA LEU A 79 5.08 -27.94 17.80
C LEU A 79 5.80 -29.25 17.44
N PHE A 80 6.22 -29.41 16.19
CA PHE A 80 6.97 -30.57 15.75
C PHE A 80 8.32 -30.69 16.48
N HIS A 81 9.02 -29.57 16.68
CA HIS A 81 10.26 -29.54 17.43
C HIS A 81 10.05 -29.98 18.89
N LEU A 82 8.99 -29.49 19.54
CA LEU A 82 8.64 -29.90 20.90
C LEU A 82 8.29 -31.39 20.98
N LEU A 83 7.53 -31.90 20.00
CA LEU A 83 7.20 -33.31 19.91
C LEU A 83 8.45 -34.17 19.70
N ALA A 84 9.37 -33.74 18.83
CA ALA A 84 10.64 -34.42 18.61
C ALA A 84 11.47 -34.49 19.90
N TYR A 85 11.55 -33.39 20.65
CA TYR A 85 12.22 -33.36 21.96
C TYR A 85 11.59 -34.36 22.94
N TYR A 86 10.26 -34.37 23.03
CA TYR A 86 9.53 -35.33 23.87
C TYR A 86 9.80 -36.78 23.46
N SER A 87 9.79 -37.07 22.15
CA SER A 87 10.08 -38.41 21.63
C SER A 87 11.51 -38.87 21.93
N ILE A 88 12.49 -37.96 21.88
CA ILE A 88 13.88 -38.24 22.28
C ILE A 88 13.96 -38.51 23.78
N SER A 89 13.34 -37.66 24.61
CA SER A 89 13.37 -37.78 26.07
C SER A 89 12.81 -39.12 26.56
N ASN A 90 11.81 -39.66 25.86
CA ASN A 90 11.20 -40.94 26.19
C ASN A 90 11.83 -42.14 25.45
N ASN A 91 12.95 -41.93 24.73
CA ASN A 91 13.64 -42.94 23.93
C ASN A 91 12.75 -43.68 22.92
N ILE A 92 11.65 -43.06 22.48
CA ILE A 92 10.69 -43.67 21.54
C ILE A 92 11.30 -43.74 20.14
N ILE A 93 12.10 -42.73 19.78
CA ILE A 93 12.70 -42.58 18.46
C ILE A 93 14.22 -42.43 18.60
N SER A 94 14.96 -43.17 17.77
CA SER A 94 16.42 -43.07 17.70
C SER A 94 16.85 -41.68 17.21
N HIS A 95 17.78 -41.06 17.92
CA HIS A 95 18.38 -39.77 17.57
C HIS A 95 18.91 -39.74 16.13
N ARG A 96 19.48 -40.85 15.64
CA ARG A 96 19.99 -40.97 14.25
C ARG A 96 18.88 -40.78 13.22
N PHE A 97 17.70 -41.32 13.47
CA PHE A 97 16.57 -41.23 12.56
C PHE A 97 16.05 -39.79 12.42
N LEU A 98 15.98 -39.07 13.54
CA LEU A 98 15.56 -37.66 13.55
C LEU A 98 16.55 -36.75 12.81
N TYR A 99 17.85 -36.95 13.02
CA TYR A 99 18.87 -36.20 12.29
C TYR A 99 18.78 -36.42 10.77
N THR A 100 18.63 -37.68 10.33
CA THR A 100 18.48 -37.99 8.91
C THR A 100 17.27 -37.31 8.29
N ILE A 101 16.11 -37.36 8.97
CA ILE A 101 14.90 -36.69 8.49
C ILE A 101 15.09 -35.18 8.39
N ASN A 102 15.72 -34.55 9.39
CA ASN A 102 15.97 -33.10 9.37
C ASN A 102 16.87 -32.69 8.19
N ILE A 103 17.94 -33.44 7.92
CA ILE A 103 18.82 -33.18 6.78
C ILE A 103 18.05 -33.29 5.45
N ILE A 104 17.22 -34.32 5.30
CA ILE A 104 16.38 -34.50 4.11
C ILE A 104 15.41 -33.32 3.93
N ILE A 105 14.76 -32.87 5.01
CA ILE A 105 13.83 -31.72 4.99
C ILE A 105 14.56 -30.44 4.55
N ILE A 106 15.77 -30.19 5.06
CA ILE A 106 16.58 -29.01 4.70
C ILE A 106 16.91 -29.02 3.19
N ILE A 107 17.36 -30.17 2.67
CA ILE A 107 17.68 -30.31 1.24
C ILE A 107 16.43 -30.11 0.38
N LEU A 108 15.32 -30.75 0.75
CA LEU A 108 14.05 -30.63 0.02
C LEU A 108 13.55 -29.18 -0.01
N LYS A 109 13.68 -28.46 1.10
CA LYS A 109 13.31 -27.05 1.19
C LYS A 109 14.17 -26.18 0.25
N GLU A 110 15.46 -26.47 0.14
CA GLU A 110 16.34 -25.72 -0.77
C GLU A 110 16.01 -25.97 -2.25
N VAL A 111 15.70 -27.22 -2.62
CA VAL A 111 15.23 -27.58 -3.97
C VAL A 111 13.93 -26.84 -4.31
N LEU A 112 12.97 -26.83 -3.37
CA LEU A 112 11.69 -26.16 -3.59
C LEU A 112 11.84 -24.64 -3.74
N VAL A 113 12.74 -24.01 -2.96
CA VAL A 113 13.07 -22.59 -3.10
C VAL A 113 13.71 -22.32 -4.46
N TYR A 114 14.63 -23.17 -4.90
CA TYR A 114 15.24 -23.06 -6.23
C TYR A 114 14.21 -23.15 -7.35
N ASP A 115 13.26 -24.09 -7.27
CA ASP A 115 12.19 -24.25 -8.27
C ASP A 115 11.26 -23.04 -8.31
N ILE A 116 10.89 -22.48 -7.15
CA ILE A 116 10.10 -21.25 -7.07
C ILE A 116 10.86 -20.08 -7.70
N HIS A 117 12.14 -19.91 -7.36
CA HIS A 117 12.98 -18.86 -7.91
C HIS A 117 13.15 -18.99 -9.44
N LYS A 118 13.34 -20.22 -9.94
CA LYS A 118 13.39 -20.52 -11.38
C LYS A 118 12.06 -20.21 -12.07
N SER A 119 10.92 -20.55 -11.45
CA SER A 119 9.58 -20.28 -11.97
C SER A 119 9.31 -18.78 -12.10
N LEU A 120 9.65 -17.99 -11.07
CA LEU A 120 9.51 -16.53 -11.07
C LEU A 120 10.41 -15.87 -12.13
N ASN A 121 11.63 -16.35 -12.29
CA ASN A 121 12.54 -15.82 -13.32
C ASN A 121 12.11 -16.19 -14.74
N GLY A 122 11.45 -17.34 -14.93
CA GLY A 122 10.87 -17.76 -16.20
C GLY A 122 9.67 -16.90 -16.63
N THR A 123 8.81 -16.47 -15.69
CA THR A 123 7.69 -15.57 -15.98
C THR A 123 8.17 -14.15 -16.27
N HIS A 124 9.22 -13.67 -15.58
CA HIS A 124 9.81 -12.35 -15.85
C HIS A 124 10.42 -12.24 -17.26
N LYS A 125 10.90 -13.34 -17.86
CA LYS A 125 11.39 -13.36 -19.26
C LYS A 125 10.27 -13.30 -20.31
N LYS A 126 9.05 -13.74 -19.99
CA LYS A 126 7.89 -13.67 -20.92
C LYS A 126 7.26 -12.27 -21.01
N GLY A 127 7.59 -11.35 -20.09
CA GLY A 127 7.13 -9.95 -20.12
C GLY A 127 7.98 -9.01 -20.98
N LYS A 128 9.04 -9.51 -21.64
CA LYS A 128 9.87 -8.74 -22.58
C LYS A 128 9.69 -9.27 -24.01
N THR A 129 8.52 -9.05 -24.61
CA THR A 129 8.40 -9.04 -26.07
C THR A 129 8.86 -7.67 -26.61
N PRO A 130 9.61 -7.61 -27.73
CA PRO A 130 9.87 -6.35 -28.41
C PRO A 130 8.55 -5.76 -28.91
N GLN A 131 8.39 -4.45 -28.75
CA GLN A 131 7.29 -3.66 -29.30
C GLN A 131 7.04 -3.98 -30.78
N PRO A 132 5.77 -4.07 -31.25
CA PRO A 132 5.49 -4.18 -32.67
C PRO A 132 5.98 -2.92 -33.37
N GLN A 133 6.69 -3.12 -34.48
CA GLN A 133 7.10 -2.02 -35.36
C GLN A 133 5.85 -1.30 -35.87
N HIS A 134 5.86 0.01 -35.68
CA HIS A 134 4.85 0.96 -36.11
C HIS A 134 4.77 0.98 -37.64
N ASN A 135 3.87 0.21 -38.25
CA ASN A 135 3.60 0.25 -39.68
C ASN A 135 2.12 0.54 -39.97
N ASN A 136 1.90 1.80 -40.35
CA ASN A 136 0.99 2.31 -41.36
C ASN A 136 -0.53 2.18 -41.16
N ILE A 137 -1.08 3.30 -40.71
CA ILE A 137 -2.45 3.76 -40.96
C ILE A 137 -2.66 3.86 -42.48
N THR A 138 -3.43 2.94 -43.06
CA THR A 138 -4.27 3.16 -44.26
C THR A 138 -5.01 1.87 -44.59
N ASN A 139 -6.25 1.73 -44.10
CA ASN A 139 -7.39 1.16 -44.86
C ASN A 139 -8.58 0.97 -43.92
N LEU A 140 -9.35 2.05 -43.72
CA LEU A 140 -10.68 1.98 -43.12
C LEU A 140 -11.73 2.78 -43.92
N ASN A 141 -11.47 3.02 -45.21
CA ASN A 141 -12.40 3.71 -46.12
C ASN A 141 -13.07 2.80 -47.17
N TYR A 142 -12.83 1.49 -47.16
CA TYR A 142 -13.44 0.58 -48.15
C TYR A 142 -14.57 -0.32 -47.63
N LEU A 143 -14.99 -0.16 -46.36
CA LEU A 143 -16.04 -1.02 -45.77
C LEU A 143 -17.39 -0.31 -45.50
N PHE A 144 -17.60 0.90 -46.04
CA PHE A 144 -18.88 1.63 -45.91
C PHE A 144 -19.43 2.19 -47.25
N ALA A 145 -18.94 1.71 -48.40
CA ALA A 145 -19.43 2.14 -49.73
C ALA A 145 -20.30 1.10 -50.44
N LYS A 146 -20.87 0.12 -49.73
CA LYS A 146 -21.84 -0.81 -50.31
C LYS A 146 -22.97 -1.13 -49.34
N LYS A 147 -23.92 -0.21 -49.25
CA LYS A 147 -25.31 -0.50 -48.91
C LYS A 147 -26.21 0.33 -49.81
#